data_AF-A0A8T5DWH6-F1
#
_entry.id   AF-A0A8T5DWH6-F1
#
_cell.length_a   1.000
_cell.length_b   1.000
_cell.length_c   1.000
_cell.angle_alpha   90.00
_cell.angle_beta   90.00
_cell.angle_gamma   90.00
#
_symmetry.space_group_name_H-M   'P 1'
#
loop_
_entity.id
_entity.type
_entity.pdbx_description
1 polymer ?
#
loop_
_entity_poly.entity_id
_entity_poly.type
_entity_poly.pdbx_seq_one_letter_code
_entity_poly.pdbx_strand_id
1 'polypeptide(L)'
;MLPKKQRRTPGNRTVTHTKPKKTGYHECALCHGILHGTPRGTVVQIRKMKKSERRPTRPFGGQLCSKCTRKVMSFRAQLKGEIIKPEDVPISLRGYVNGV
;
A
#
# COMPACT_ATOMS: atom_id res chain seq x y z
N MET A 1 10.53 -22.52 -8.04
CA MET A 1 11.98 -22.27 -8.28
C MET A 1 12.34 -20.84 -7.87
N LEU A 2 13.45 -20.64 -7.14
CA LEU A 2 13.96 -19.30 -6.78
C LEU A 2 14.90 -18.78 -7.88
N PRO A 3 14.87 -17.47 -8.19
CA PRO A 3 15.77 -16.89 -9.19
C PRO A 3 17.24 -17.07 -8.76
N LYS A 4 18.07 -17.58 -9.66
CA LYS A 4 19.51 -17.78 -9.45
C LYS A 4 20.31 -16.63 -10.08
N LYS A 5 21.39 -16.20 -9.43
CA LYS A 5 22.32 -15.21 -9.97
C LYS A 5 23.76 -15.67 -9.79
N GLN A 6 24.50 -15.71 -10.88
CA GLN A 6 25.93 -16.00 -10.85
C GLN A 6 26.74 -14.76 -10.46
N ARG A 7 27.78 -14.98 -9.64
CA ARG A 7 28.67 -13.94 -9.14
C ARG A 7 30.10 -14.48 -9.14
N ARG A 8 31.05 -13.64 -9.56
CA ARG A 8 32.48 -13.91 -9.39
C ARG A 8 32.87 -13.52 -7.98
N THR A 9 33.51 -14.43 -7.25
CA THR A 9 34.07 -14.19 -5.92
C THR A 9 35.49 -13.62 -6.03
N PRO A 10 36.04 -13.00 -4.97
CA PRO A 10 37.40 -12.46 -4.97
C PRO A 10 38.48 -13.50 -5.34
N GLY A 11 38.26 -14.78 -5.02
CA GLY A 11 39.15 -15.89 -5.42
C GLY A 11 39.00 -16.34 -6.87
N ASN A 12 38.43 -15.50 -7.75
CA ASN A 12 38.19 -15.75 -9.17
C ASN A 12 37.35 -17.01 -9.48
N ARG A 13 36.44 -17.39 -8.56
CA ARG A 13 35.50 -18.50 -8.77
C ARG A 13 34.11 -17.97 -9.13
N THR A 14 33.39 -18.68 -9.99
CA THR A 14 31.99 -18.33 -10.31
C THR A 14 31.05 -19.16 -9.45
N VAL A 15 30.31 -18.50 -8.55
CA VAL A 15 29.37 -19.14 -7.63
C VAL A 15 27.94 -18.70 -7.97
N THR A 16 27.00 -19.63 -7.89
CA THR A 16 25.56 -19.37 -8.10
C THR A 16 24.88 -19.09 -6.76
N HIS A 17 24.42 -17.86 -6.55
CA HIS A 17 23.61 -17.49 -5.39
C HIS A 17 22.12 -17.48 -5.73
N THR A 18 21.30 -18.03 -4.84
CA THR A 18 19.85 -17.90 -4.91
C THR A 18 19.40 -16.55 -4.38
N LYS A 19 18.44 -15.94 -5.08
CA LYS A 19 17.84 -14.66 -4.68
C LYS A 19 16.43 -14.86 -4.17
N PRO A 20 16.00 -14.06 -3.18
CA PRO A 20 14.60 -14.02 -2.80
C PRO A 20 13.75 -13.51 -3.96
N LYS A 21 12.51 -14.00 -4.05
CA LYS A 21 11.52 -13.49 -5.01
C LYS A 21 11.21 -12.02 -4.68
N LYS A 22 11.03 -11.20 -5.73
CA LYS A 22 10.57 -9.83 -5.56
C LYS A 22 9.09 -9.86 -5.15
N THR A 23 8.75 -9.13 -4.11
CA THR A 23 7.34 -8.93 -3.72
C THR A 23 6.65 -8.00 -4.70
N GLY A 24 5.34 -8.19 -4.86
CA GLY A 24 4.48 -7.36 -5.69
C GLY A 24 4.34 -5.94 -5.14
N TYR A 25 3.70 -5.08 -5.93
CA TYR A 25 3.35 -3.73 -5.51
C TYR A 25 2.19 -3.78 -4.51
N HIS A 26 2.10 -2.74 -3.67
CA HIS A 26 0.94 -2.55 -2.82
C HIS A 26 -0.20 -1.95 -3.63
N GLU A 27 -1.42 -2.45 -3.40
CA GLU A 27 -2.62 -2.07 -4.14
C GLU A 27 -3.63 -1.36 -3.25
N CYS A 28 -4.38 -0.44 -3.84
CA CYS A 28 -5.48 0.26 -3.18
C CYS A 28 -6.62 -0.71 -2.87
N ALA A 29 -7.16 -0.68 -1.65
CA ALA A 29 -8.26 -1.55 -1.24
C ALA A 29 -9.58 -1.35 -2.03
N LEU A 30 -9.78 -0.17 -2.63
CA LEU A 30 -11.02 0.15 -3.35
C LEU A 30 -10.92 -0.01 -4.87
N CYS A 31 -9.81 0.45 -5.45
CA CYS A 31 -9.66 0.54 -6.91
C CYS A 31 -8.53 -0.34 -7.45
N HIS A 32 -7.83 -1.09 -6.59
CA HIS A 32 -6.70 -1.96 -6.94
C HIS A 32 -5.54 -1.27 -7.68
N GLY A 33 -5.53 0.06 -7.70
CA GLY A 33 -4.46 0.84 -8.29
C GLY A 33 -3.19 0.77 -7.44
N ILE A 34 -2.03 0.87 -8.08
CA ILE A 34 -0.73 0.83 -7.41
C ILE A 34 -0.60 2.00 -6.42
N LEU A 35 -0.18 1.70 -5.18
CA LEU A 35 0.08 2.68 -4.14
C LEU A 35 1.49 3.26 -4.28
N HIS A 36 1.55 4.54 -4.68
CA HIS A 36 2.81 5.29 -4.70
C HIS A 36 3.23 5.72 -3.28
N GLY A 37 4.54 5.69 -3.03
CA GLY A 37 5.11 6.07 -1.73
C GLY A 37 5.00 4.99 -0.65
N THR A 38 4.60 3.76 -1.00
CA THR A 38 4.66 2.60 -0.11
C THR A 38 5.79 1.67 -0.59
N PRO A 39 6.74 1.32 0.29
CA PRO A 39 7.90 0.54 -0.10
C PRO A 39 7.49 -0.90 -0.40
N ARG A 40 8.06 -1.47 -1.46
CA ARG A 40 7.97 -2.91 -1.70
C ARG A 40 9.01 -3.64 -0.87
N GLY A 41 8.61 -4.72 -0.22
CA GLY A 41 9.55 -5.56 0.52
C GLY A 41 8.87 -6.78 1.10
N THR A 42 9.68 -7.68 1.65
CA THR A 42 9.18 -8.73 2.55
C THR A 42 8.73 -8.12 3.87
N VAL A 43 7.89 -8.84 4.62
CA VAL A 43 7.40 -8.41 5.94
C VAL A 43 8.56 -8.03 6.87
N VAL A 44 9.65 -8.81 6.84
CA VAL A 44 10.86 -8.55 7.65
C VAL A 44 11.55 -7.25 7.22
N GLN A 45 11.68 -6.99 5.92
CA GLN A 45 12.30 -5.76 5.42
C GLN A 45 11.46 -4.52 5.78
N ILE A 46 10.14 -4.61 5.61
CA ILE A 46 9.23 -3.50 5.93
C ILE A 46 9.23 -3.21 7.44
N ARG A 47 9.27 -4.23 8.30
CA ARG A 47 9.34 -4.04 9.77
C ARG A 47 10.61 -3.34 10.23
N LYS A 48 11.72 -3.47 9.49
CA LYS A 48 12.99 -2.78 9.79
C LYS A 48 13.01 -1.31 9.36
N MET A 49 12.08 -0.88 8.50
CA MET A 49 12.00 0.50 8.00
C MET A 49 11.40 1.47 9.03
N LYS A 50 11.78 2.74 8.93
CA LYS A 50 11.22 3.80 9.78
C LYS A 50 9.73 4.00 9.50
N LYS A 51 9.00 4.62 10.43
CA LYS A 51 7.55 4.86 10.29
C LYS A 51 7.22 5.72 9.05
N SER A 52 8.04 6.73 8.76
CA SER A 52 7.88 7.61 7.60
C SER A 52 8.18 6.91 6.27
N GLU A 53 9.12 5.97 6.27
CA GLU A 53 9.47 5.19 5.07
C GLU A 53 8.40 4.15 4.71
N ARG A 54 7.63 3.68 5.70
CA ARG A 54 6.59 2.66 5.50
C ARG A 54 5.32 3.22 4.86
N ARG A 55 4.98 4.49 5.07
CA ARG A 55 3.72 5.07 4.59
C ARG A 55 3.79 6.58 4.39
N PRO A 56 3.05 7.12 3.41
CA PRO A 56 2.87 8.57 3.28
C PRO A 56 2.14 9.19 4.48
N THR A 57 2.48 10.43 4.81
CA THR A 57 1.85 11.26 5.87
C THR A 57 0.52 11.86 5.43
N ARG A 58 -0.49 11.00 5.19
CA ARG A 58 -1.86 11.44 4.92
C ARG A 58 -2.88 10.46 5.51
N PRO A 59 -4.16 10.86 5.66
CA PRO A 59 -5.21 9.94 6.04
C PRO A 59 -5.29 8.73 5.09
N PHE A 60 -5.47 7.54 5.66
CA PHE A 60 -5.49 6.26 4.94
C PHE A 60 -4.24 6.00 4.07
N GLY A 61 -3.10 6.59 4.43
CA GLY A 61 -1.83 6.40 3.73
C GLY A 61 -1.34 4.94 3.82
N GLY A 62 -1.05 4.35 2.65
CA GLY A 62 -0.66 2.93 2.53
C GLY A 62 -1.85 1.96 2.40
N GLN A 63 -3.09 2.45 2.37
CA GLN A 63 -4.29 1.63 2.19
C GLN A 63 -5.15 2.09 1.01
N LEU A 64 -5.40 3.40 0.92
CA LEU A 64 -6.18 4.01 -0.16
C LEU A 64 -5.30 4.87 -1.05
N CYS A 65 -5.57 4.92 -2.35
CA CYS A 65 -4.93 5.88 -3.25
C CYS A 65 -5.43 7.31 -3.00
N SER A 66 -4.68 8.33 -3.45
CA SER A 66 -5.04 9.75 -3.24
C SER A 66 -6.44 10.10 -3.78
N LYS A 67 -6.83 9.52 -4.92
CA LYS A 67 -8.15 9.72 -5.53
C LYS A 67 -9.29 9.18 -4.65
N CYS A 68 -9.15 7.95 -4.15
CA CYS A 68 -10.16 7.33 -3.29
C CYS A 68 -10.25 8.03 -1.93
N THR A 69 -9.12 8.43 -1.36
CA THR A 69 -9.09 9.19 -0.11
C THR A 69 -9.86 10.51 -0.22
N ARG A 70 -9.73 11.25 -1.34
CA ARG A 70 -10.51 12.47 -1.56
C ARG A 70 -12.02 12.19 -1.56
N LYS A 71 -12.47 11.15 -2.25
CA LYS A 71 -13.89 10.74 -2.27
C LYS A 71 -14.41 10.45 -0.87
N VAL A 72 -13.67 9.64 -0.09
CA VAL A 72 -14.03 9.33 1.30
C VAL A 72 -14.17 10.59 2.14
N MET A 73 -13.24 11.55 2.00
CA MET A 73 -13.30 12.80 2.76
C MET A 73 -14.49 13.68 2.36
N SER A 74 -14.84 13.73 1.06
CA SER A 74 -16.03 14.45 0.58
C SER A 74 -17.32 13.85 1.15
N PHE A 75 -17.50 12.52 1.06
CA PHE A 75 -18.67 11.86 1.63
C PHE A 75 -18.73 12.04 3.15
N ARG A 76 -17.60 11.99 3.85
CA ARG A 76 -17.53 12.24 5.29
C ARG A 76 -17.93 13.66 5.65
N ALA A 77 -17.56 14.65 4.84
CA ALA A 77 -18.00 16.04 5.03
C ALA A 77 -19.51 16.21 4.77
N GLN A 78 -20.05 15.55 3.75
CA GLN A 78 -21.47 15.60 3.41
C GLN A 78 -22.36 14.96 4.47
N LEU A 79 -21.94 13.81 5.04
CA LEU A 79 -22.66 13.20 6.16
C LEU A 79 -22.66 14.08 7.40
N LYS A 80 -21.53 14.75 7.69
CA LYS A 80 -21.44 15.70 8.81
C LYS A 80 -22.36 16.90 8.62
N GLY A 81 -22.56 17.35 7.37
CA GLY A 81 -23.47 18.44 7.03
C GLY A 81 -24.91 18.00 6.78
N GLU A 82 -25.25 16.73 7.04
CA GLU A 82 -26.60 16.16 6.86
C GLU A 82 -27.16 16.27 5.43
N ILE A 83 -26.28 16.50 4.44
CA ILE A 83 -26.67 16.66 3.02
C ILE A 83 -27.07 15.31 2.41
N ILE A 84 -26.47 14.23 2.91
CA ILE A 84 -26.60 12.86 2.39
C ILE A 84 -26.88 11.93 3.58
N LYS A 85 -27.71 10.90 3.37
CA LYS A 85 -27.94 9.87 4.40
C LYS A 85 -26.89 8.75 4.27
N PRO A 86 -26.56 8.04 5.35
CA PRO A 86 -25.60 6.91 5.31
C PRO A 86 -25.98 5.79 4.34
N GLU A 87 -27.26 5.73 3.96
CA GLU A 87 -27.84 4.78 3.01
C GLU A 87 -27.43 5.07 1.56
N ASP A 88 -27.29 6.35 1.22
CA ASP A 88 -26.96 6.82 -0.13
C ASP A 88 -25.45 6.66 -0.45
N VAL A 89 -24.65 6.33 0.56
CA VAL A 89 -23.21 6.07 0.39
C VAL A 89 -23.02 4.68 -0.20
N PRO A 90 -22.22 4.53 -1.28
CA PRO A 90 -21.98 3.23 -1.86
C PRO A 90 -21.37 2.25 -0.84
N ILE A 91 -21.82 1.00 -0.90
CA ILE A 91 -21.46 -0.09 0.04
C ILE A 91 -19.94 -0.19 0.24
N SER A 92 -19.17 -0.02 -0.83
CA SER A 92 -17.70 -0.08 -0.80
C SER A 92 -17.04 1.02 0.03
N LEU A 93 -17.67 2.19 0.16
CA LEU A 93 -17.14 3.33 0.91
C LEU A 93 -17.66 3.40 2.35
N ARG A 94 -18.76 2.71 2.67
CA ARG A 94 -19.45 2.80 3.97
C ARG A 94 -18.52 2.52 5.16
N GLY A 95 -17.61 1.54 5.03
CA GLY A 95 -16.62 1.23 6.07
C GLY A 95 -15.58 2.33 6.33
N TYR A 96 -15.22 3.11 5.32
CA TYR A 96 -14.25 4.21 5.45
C TYR A 96 -14.88 5.50 5.94
N VAL A 97 -16.18 5.66 5.68
CA VAL A 97 -16.93 6.88 5.95
C VAL A 97 -17.50 6.84 7.37
N ASN A 98 -18.02 5.69 7.81
CA ASN A 98 -18.64 5.52 9.13
C ASN A 98 -17.64 5.16 10.25
N GLY A 99 -16.41 4.78 9.89
CA GLY A 99 -15.37 4.43 10.87
C GLY A 99 -14.74 5.66 11.52
N VAL A 100 -15.35 6.16 12.60
CA VAL A 100 -14.70 6.43 13.90
C VAL A 100 -15.59 5.83 14.97
#